data_AF-A0A1D2MWI6-F1
#
_entry.id   AF-A0A1D2MWI6-F1
#
_cell.length_a   1.000
_cell.length_b   1.000
_cell.length_c   1.000
_cell.angle_alpha   90.00
_cell.angle_beta   90.00
_cell.angle_gamma   90.00
#
_symmetry.space_group_name_H-M   'P 1'
#
loop_
_entity.id
_entity.type
_entity.pdbx_description
1 polymer ?
#
loop_
_entity_poly.entity_id
_entity_poly.type
_entity_poly.pdbx_seq_one_letter_code
_entity_poly.pdbx_strand_id
1 'polypeptide(L)'
;MCPSAFKLRASTTTITLFLFLIPLCSAVPVDLYHSGYDEIKRAPPQKIDSPGLCPENLNNDNITNFRWFRYHNETKKCWHIDQRGPCGYNMIFYRIGETEYGGCECNFYYRCARPLLYWPMEKRCYFTNEQGPCEQQDWLVVTEDLKPKCMPNPCIYNQTVQPSRKDRYWFDHGGECFMTLTRGYCSHSDETLYTKWDEYTPSCHIGRECNLRKVRGTANSRSFPSQNSCLPGQKLDSDGRCRKIIRISWWSVLAK
;
A
#
# COMPACT_ATOMS: atom_id res chain seq x y z
N MET A 1 14.24 41.17 29.07
CA MET A 1 14.22 41.18 30.55
C MET A 1 13.74 39.81 31.03
N CYS A 2 14.64 39.00 31.60
CA CYS A 2 14.27 37.89 32.51
C CYS A 2 13.81 38.47 33.85
N PRO A 3 12.90 37.82 34.62
CA PRO A 3 13.26 36.73 35.55
C PRO A 3 12.29 35.51 35.46
N SER A 4 12.76 34.27 35.60
CA SER A 4 13.00 33.48 36.84
C SER A 4 11.72 33.03 37.59
N ALA A 5 11.50 31.71 37.66
CA ALA A 5 11.69 30.90 38.88
C ALA A 5 10.69 29.74 39.01
N PHE A 6 11.28 28.55 39.19
CA PHE A 6 10.69 27.30 39.67
C PHE A 6 10.15 27.44 41.10
N LYS A 7 9.06 26.73 41.44
CA LYS A 7 8.92 26.13 42.78
C LYS A 7 7.93 24.96 42.80
N LEU A 8 8.44 23.82 43.28
CA LEU A 8 7.71 22.61 43.67
C LEU A 8 6.75 22.87 44.83
N ARG A 9 5.64 22.10 44.88
CA ARG A 9 4.95 21.75 46.13
C ARG A 9 4.69 20.25 46.16
N ALA A 10 5.31 19.59 47.12
CA ALA A 10 4.89 18.29 47.62
C ALA A 10 3.69 18.49 48.57
N SER A 11 2.73 17.57 48.54
CA SER A 11 1.74 17.45 49.61
C SER A 11 1.49 15.98 49.91
N THR A 12 1.79 15.64 51.15
CA THR A 12 1.66 14.37 51.86
C THR A 12 0.20 13.95 51.97
N THR A 13 -0.14 12.72 51.54
CA THR A 13 -1.45 12.12 51.81
C THR A 13 -1.28 10.90 52.71
N THR A 14 -1.92 10.96 53.86
CA THR A 14 -1.94 10.00 54.97
C THR A 14 -2.74 8.75 54.57
N ILE A 15 -2.20 7.56 54.84
CA ILE A 15 -2.84 6.27 54.56
C ILE A 15 -3.58 5.81 55.83
N THR A 16 -4.91 5.68 55.74
CA THR A 16 -5.76 5.13 56.80
C THR A 16 -5.98 3.62 56.57
N LEU A 17 -5.54 2.81 57.53
CA LEU A 17 -5.67 1.35 57.56
C LEU A 17 -7.13 0.97 57.88
N PHE A 18 -7.82 0.26 56.98
CA PHE A 18 -9.09 -0.41 57.28
C PHE A 18 -8.86 -1.91 57.48
N LEU A 19 -9.00 -2.35 58.73
CA LEU A 19 -9.07 -3.74 59.15
C LEU A 19 -10.46 -4.32 58.77
N PHE A 20 -10.50 -5.19 57.77
CA PHE A 20 -11.66 -6.05 57.52
C PHE A 20 -11.41 -7.44 58.10
N LEU A 21 -12.25 -7.80 59.07
CA LEU A 21 -12.38 -9.14 59.65
C LEU A 21 -12.96 -10.10 58.59
N ILE A 22 -12.24 -11.16 58.27
CA ILE A 22 -12.73 -12.28 57.44
C ILE A 22 -13.13 -13.43 58.37
N PRO A 23 -14.36 -13.96 58.28
CA PRO A 23 -14.78 -15.11 59.05
C PRO A 23 -14.19 -16.41 58.49
N LEU A 24 -13.69 -17.24 59.40
CA LEU A 24 -13.23 -18.61 59.19
C LEU A 24 -14.37 -19.47 58.62
N CYS A 25 -14.26 -19.87 57.36
CA CYS A 25 -15.08 -20.93 56.79
C CYS A 25 -14.26 -22.22 56.72
N SER A 26 -14.89 -23.25 57.26
CA SER A 26 -14.44 -24.62 57.48
C SER A 26 -13.86 -25.30 56.24
N ALA A 27 -12.75 -26.00 56.46
CA ALA A 27 -12.09 -26.89 55.51
C ALA A 27 -12.99 -28.09 55.17
N VAL A 28 -13.18 -28.33 53.87
CA VAL A 28 -13.63 -29.60 53.31
C VAL A 28 -12.44 -30.20 52.55
N PRO A 29 -12.08 -31.47 52.79
CA PRO A 29 -10.98 -32.10 52.06
C PRO A 29 -11.41 -32.35 50.62
N VAL A 30 -10.70 -31.74 49.67
CA VAL A 30 -10.83 -32.08 48.24
C VAL A 30 -9.82 -33.18 47.95
N ASP A 31 -10.33 -34.36 47.63
CA ASP A 31 -9.57 -35.51 47.18
C ASP A 31 -8.67 -35.15 45.98
N LEU A 32 -7.41 -35.54 46.10
CA LEU A 32 -6.37 -35.48 45.07
C LEU A 32 -6.75 -36.39 43.89
N TYR A 33 -7.45 -35.83 42.90
CA TYR A 33 -7.56 -36.45 41.58
C TYR A 33 -6.28 -36.13 40.80
N HIS A 34 -5.34 -37.08 40.78
CA HIS A 34 -4.21 -37.08 39.85
C HIS A 34 -4.75 -37.30 38.43
N SER A 35 -5.13 -36.21 37.76
CA SER A 35 -5.33 -36.21 36.31
C SER A 35 -3.95 -36.25 35.66
N GLY A 36 -3.62 -37.40 35.07
CA GLY A 36 -2.47 -37.56 34.20
C GLY A 36 -2.60 -36.62 33.00
N TYR A 37 -1.99 -35.44 33.11
CA TYR A 37 -1.69 -34.60 31.96
C TYR A 37 -0.56 -35.29 31.20
N ASP A 38 -0.94 -36.15 30.26
CA ASP A 38 -0.04 -36.57 29.20
C ASP A 38 0.43 -35.31 28.47
N GLU A 39 1.73 -35.07 28.58
CA GLU A 39 2.47 -34.05 27.87
C GLU A 39 2.29 -34.33 26.37
N ILE A 40 1.31 -33.69 25.74
CA ILE A 40 1.14 -33.74 24.28
C ILE A 40 2.40 -33.11 23.70
N LYS A 41 3.38 -33.96 23.38
CA LYS A 41 4.55 -33.62 22.59
C LYS A 41 4.03 -33.00 21.31
N ARG A 42 4.03 -31.67 21.24
CA ARG A 42 3.72 -30.96 20.00
C ARG A 42 4.68 -31.50 18.96
N ALA A 43 4.14 -32.21 17.98
CA ALA A 43 4.91 -32.66 16.85
C ALA A 43 5.68 -31.45 16.31
N PRO A 44 6.98 -31.59 15.99
CA PRO A 44 7.73 -30.50 15.38
C PRO A 44 6.95 -30.00 14.17
N PRO A 45 6.85 -28.66 13.97
CA PRO A 45 6.08 -28.11 12.87
C PRO A 45 6.54 -28.77 11.58
N GLN A 46 5.61 -29.47 10.91
CA GLN A 46 5.91 -30.15 9.67
C GLN A 46 6.42 -29.11 8.68
N LYS A 47 7.65 -29.28 8.20
CA LYS A 47 8.17 -28.49 7.08
C LYS A 47 7.33 -28.84 5.85
N ILE A 48 6.38 -27.96 5.53
CA ILE A 48 5.63 -28.04 4.29
C ILE A 48 6.57 -27.53 3.18
N ASP A 49 7.38 -28.42 2.61
CA ASP A 49 8.26 -28.13 1.47
C ASP A 49 7.50 -28.22 0.13
N SER A 50 6.27 -27.68 0.08
CA SER A 50 5.50 -27.57 -1.16
C SER A 50 5.65 -26.15 -1.73
N PRO A 51 6.21 -25.97 -2.93
CA PRO A 51 6.28 -24.67 -3.59
C PRO A 51 4.89 -24.03 -3.65
N GLY A 52 4.77 -22.82 -3.09
CA GLY A 52 3.52 -22.08 -3.06
C GLY A 52 2.82 -22.02 -1.70
N LEU A 53 3.07 -22.93 -0.75
CA LEU A 53 2.46 -22.81 0.58
C LEU A 53 3.36 -22.01 1.52
N CYS A 54 2.78 -20.98 2.15
CA CYS A 54 3.47 -20.15 3.13
C CYS A 54 3.17 -20.60 4.56
N PRO A 55 4.16 -21.12 5.31
CA PRO A 55 3.98 -21.58 6.68
C PRO A 55 3.42 -20.51 7.62
N GLU A 56 3.70 -19.23 7.35
CA GLU A 56 3.21 -18.07 8.10
C GLU A 56 1.68 -17.95 8.06
N ASN A 57 1.02 -18.57 7.08
CA ASN A 57 -0.44 -18.61 7.01
C ASN A 57 -1.03 -19.75 7.86
N LEU A 58 -0.25 -20.72 8.34
CA LEU A 58 -0.76 -21.87 9.10
C LEU A 58 -1.16 -21.51 10.54
N ASN A 59 -0.55 -20.47 11.09
CA ASN A 59 -0.76 -20.03 12.47
C ASN A 59 -1.64 -18.76 12.57
N ASN A 60 -2.20 -18.29 11.45
CA ASN A 60 -2.93 -17.03 11.41
C ASN A 60 -4.43 -17.28 11.68
N ASP A 61 -4.98 -16.58 12.67
CA ASP A 61 -6.23 -16.89 13.36
C ASP A 61 -7.45 -17.15 12.46
N ASN A 62 -8.27 -18.12 12.89
CA ASN A 62 -9.52 -18.65 12.31
C ASN A 62 -10.64 -17.63 11.98
N ILE A 63 -10.40 -16.34 12.16
CA ILE A 63 -11.46 -15.32 12.06
C ILE A 63 -11.74 -14.95 10.60
N THR A 64 -10.78 -15.10 9.68
CA THR A 64 -10.91 -14.50 8.33
C THR A 64 -10.57 -15.43 7.17
N ASN A 65 -9.96 -16.60 7.43
CA ASN A 65 -9.35 -17.48 6.42
C ASN A 65 -8.45 -16.73 5.41
N PHE A 66 -8.03 -15.52 5.75
CA PHE A 66 -7.31 -14.66 4.83
C PHE A 66 -5.81 -14.91 4.96
N ARG A 67 -5.22 -15.40 3.87
CA ARG A 67 -3.79 -15.66 3.78
C ARG A 67 -3.06 -14.35 3.47
N TRP A 68 -2.30 -13.81 4.43
CA TRP A 68 -1.54 -12.55 4.26
C TRP A 68 -0.18 -12.73 3.60
N PHE A 69 0.36 -13.95 3.59
CA PHE A 69 1.65 -14.26 2.96
C PHE A 69 1.44 -14.96 1.62
N ARG A 70 2.23 -14.59 0.62
CA ARG A 70 2.23 -15.21 -0.71
C ARG A 70 3.65 -15.59 -1.13
N TYR A 71 3.75 -16.69 -1.86
CA TYR A 71 5.03 -17.20 -2.33
C TYR A 71 5.52 -16.37 -3.52
N HIS A 72 6.75 -15.87 -3.44
CA HIS A 72 7.39 -15.15 -4.52
C HIS A 72 8.35 -16.09 -5.28
N ASN A 73 8.00 -16.38 -6.54
CA ASN A 73 8.69 -17.37 -7.34
C ASN A 73 10.17 -17.01 -7.61
N GLU A 74 10.51 -15.72 -7.71
CA GLU A 74 11.89 -15.30 -7.99
C GLU A 74 12.80 -15.48 -6.75
N THR A 75 12.32 -15.12 -5.55
CA THR A 75 13.13 -15.22 -4.31
C THR A 75 12.99 -16.56 -3.59
N LYS A 76 12.07 -17.43 -4.04
CA LYS A 76 11.72 -18.70 -3.40
C LYS A 76 11.36 -18.57 -1.92
N LYS A 77 10.68 -17.48 -1.55
CA LYS A 77 10.31 -17.12 -0.17
C LYS A 77 8.89 -16.55 -0.11
N CYS A 78 8.30 -16.62 1.08
CA CYS A 78 7.01 -16.02 1.37
C CYS A 78 7.16 -14.57 1.83
N TRP A 79 6.25 -13.72 1.37
CA TRP A 79 6.24 -12.30 1.68
C TRP A 79 4.83 -11.84 2.00
N HIS A 80 4.73 -10.91 2.96
CA HIS A 80 3.49 -10.28 3.33
C HIS A 80 2.99 -9.40 2.18
N ILE A 81 1.73 -9.55 1.78
CA ILE A 81 1.10 -8.70 0.76
C ILE A 81 0.90 -7.27 1.29
N ASP A 82 0.74 -6.29 0.40
CA ASP A 82 0.63 -4.87 0.77
C ASP A 82 1.88 -4.28 1.49
N GLN A 83 2.99 -5.03 1.55
CA GLN A 83 4.30 -4.55 1.96
C GLN A 83 5.26 -4.50 0.77
N ARG A 84 6.38 -3.78 0.90
CA ARG A 84 7.41 -3.77 -0.16
C ARG A 84 7.99 -5.16 -0.40
N GLY A 85 8.27 -5.93 0.65
CA GLY A 85 8.82 -7.29 0.52
C GLY A 85 10.07 -7.35 -0.38
N PRO A 86 10.08 -8.22 -1.41
CA PRO A 86 11.22 -8.37 -2.32
C PRO A 86 11.24 -7.31 -3.44
N CYS A 87 10.31 -6.36 -3.42
CA CYS A 87 10.05 -5.49 -4.56
C CYS A 87 10.98 -4.28 -4.66
N GLY A 88 11.12 -3.82 -5.90
CA GLY A 88 11.90 -2.63 -6.25
C GLY A 88 11.37 -1.34 -5.64
N TYR A 89 12.04 -0.24 -5.96
CA TYR A 89 11.61 1.10 -5.52
C TYR A 89 10.19 1.41 -6.01
N ASN A 90 9.37 2.05 -5.16
CA ASN A 90 7.96 2.37 -5.41
C ASN A 90 7.08 1.16 -5.80
N MET A 91 7.47 -0.05 -5.43
CA MET A 91 6.68 -1.27 -5.66
C MET A 91 6.18 -1.86 -4.35
N ILE A 92 5.06 -2.58 -4.45
CA ILE A 92 4.44 -3.33 -3.36
C ILE A 92 4.21 -4.77 -3.85
N PHE A 93 4.34 -5.70 -2.92
CA PHE A 93 4.07 -7.11 -3.15
C PHE A 93 2.57 -7.36 -3.03
N TYR A 94 1.94 -7.83 -4.09
CA TYR A 94 0.51 -8.10 -4.15
C TYR A 94 0.23 -9.57 -4.39
N ARG A 95 -0.98 -10.01 -4.03
CA ARG A 95 -1.51 -11.31 -4.44
C ARG A 95 -1.84 -11.29 -5.94
N ILE A 96 -1.45 -12.35 -6.65
CA ILE A 96 -1.82 -12.55 -8.07
C ILE A 96 -3.08 -13.41 -8.12
N GLY A 97 -4.19 -12.85 -8.62
CA GLY A 97 -5.46 -13.57 -8.73
C GLY A 97 -5.93 -14.14 -7.38
N GLU A 98 -6.49 -15.35 -7.38
CA GLU A 98 -6.82 -16.13 -6.18
C GLU A 98 -5.75 -17.20 -5.87
N THR A 99 -4.52 -17.00 -6.32
CA THR A 99 -3.44 -18.00 -6.16
C THR A 99 -2.69 -17.83 -4.84
N GLU A 100 -1.84 -18.80 -4.51
CA GLU A 100 -0.87 -18.71 -3.42
C GLU A 100 0.41 -17.94 -3.78
N TYR A 101 0.49 -17.46 -5.01
CA TYR A 101 1.62 -16.69 -5.52
C TYR A 101 1.37 -15.19 -5.40
N GLY A 102 2.46 -14.46 -5.21
CA GLY A 102 2.47 -13.01 -5.19
C GLY A 102 3.51 -12.45 -6.15
N GLY A 103 3.31 -11.19 -6.51
CA GLY A 103 4.17 -10.47 -7.45
C GLY A 103 4.34 -9.02 -7.07
N CYS A 104 5.47 -8.46 -7.49
CA CYS A 104 5.77 -7.05 -7.34
C CYS A 104 5.11 -6.21 -8.42
N GLU A 105 4.34 -5.21 -8.02
CA GLU A 105 3.70 -4.23 -8.92
C GLU A 105 3.91 -2.81 -8.38
N CYS A 106 3.71 -1.79 -9.21
CA CYS A 106 3.81 -0.40 -8.74
C CYS A 106 2.81 -0.12 -7.61
N ASN A 107 3.18 0.76 -6.68
CA ASN A 107 2.31 1.12 -5.58
C ASN A 107 1.10 1.94 -6.07
N PHE A 108 -0.03 1.29 -6.30
CA PHE A 108 -1.23 1.97 -6.80
C PHE A 108 -1.87 2.93 -5.81
N TYR A 109 -1.37 3.06 -4.57
CA TYR A 109 -1.78 4.15 -3.70
C TYR A 109 -1.61 5.53 -4.36
N TYR A 110 -0.60 5.69 -5.22
CA TYR A 110 -0.29 6.97 -5.86
C TYR A 110 -1.06 7.24 -7.15
N ARG A 111 -1.96 6.34 -7.59
CA ARG A 111 -2.61 6.46 -8.90
C ARG A 111 -3.46 7.73 -9.06
N CYS A 112 -4.20 8.13 -8.02
CA CYS A 112 -4.97 9.39 -7.99
C CYS A 112 -4.16 10.64 -7.60
N ALA A 113 -2.82 10.56 -7.63
CA ALA A 113 -1.95 11.68 -7.33
C ALA A 113 -1.02 11.87 -8.53
N ARG A 114 0.11 11.18 -8.49
CA ARG A 114 1.08 11.12 -9.57
C ARG A 114 1.28 9.65 -9.90
N PRO A 115 0.76 9.18 -11.04
CA PRO A 115 0.84 7.76 -11.40
C PRO A 115 2.29 7.26 -11.40
N LEU A 116 2.43 5.97 -11.12
CA LEU A 116 3.71 5.27 -11.19
C LEU A 116 3.76 4.45 -12.48
N LEU A 117 4.90 4.50 -13.16
CA LEU A 117 5.22 3.76 -14.36
C LEU A 117 6.26 2.69 -14.04
N TYR A 118 6.02 1.46 -14.49
CA TYR A 118 6.97 0.36 -14.32
C TYR A 118 8.05 0.45 -15.39
N TRP A 119 9.32 0.39 -14.97
CA TRP A 119 10.46 0.32 -15.87
C TRP A 119 11.05 -1.10 -15.87
N PRO A 120 10.89 -1.88 -16.96
CA PRO A 120 11.28 -3.28 -16.98
C PRO A 120 12.77 -3.54 -16.71
N MET A 121 13.65 -2.70 -17.27
CA MET A 121 15.11 -2.89 -17.17
C MET A 121 15.62 -2.85 -15.73
N GLU A 122 15.06 -1.96 -14.90
CA GLU A 122 15.46 -1.80 -13.50
C GLU A 122 14.54 -2.51 -12.50
N LYS A 123 13.48 -3.16 -13.00
CA LYS A 123 12.45 -3.83 -12.21
C LYS A 123 11.92 -2.97 -11.04
N ARG A 124 11.63 -1.70 -11.30
CA ARG A 124 11.12 -0.74 -10.32
C ARG A 124 10.17 0.27 -10.95
N CYS A 125 9.56 1.12 -10.12
CA CYS A 125 8.59 2.10 -10.59
C CYS A 125 9.03 3.55 -10.31
N TYR A 126 8.59 4.44 -11.20
CA TYR A 126 8.92 5.86 -11.19
C TYR A 126 7.66 6.68 -11.37
N PHE A 127 7.60 7.86 -10.78
CA PHE A 127 6.51 8.79 -10.98
C PHE A 127 6.52 9.35 -12.41
N THR A 128 5.34 9.58 -12.98
CA THR A 128 5.19 10.31 -14.26
C THR A 128 5.77 11.72 -14.17
N ASN A 129 6.27 12.28 -15.27
CA ASN A 129 6.84 13.64 -15.34
C ASN A 129 8.04 13.86 -14.38
N GLU A 130 8.70 12.78 -13.96
CA GLU A 130 9.94 12.79 -13.19
C GLU A 130 11.07 12.30 -14.09
N GLN A 131 12.33 12.63 -13.77
CA GLN A 131 13.46 12.13 -14.56
C GLN A 131 13.48 10.59 -14.59
N GLY A 132 13.38 9.97 -13.41
CA GLY A 132 13.30 8.51 -13.28
C GLY A 132 14.50 7.82 -13.93
N PRO A 133 14.30 6.85 -14.86
CA PRO A 133 15.38 6.17 -15.58
C PRO A 133 15.85 6.95 -16.82
N CYS A 134 15.28 8.12 -17.10
CA CYS A 134 15.62 8.91 -18.28
C CYS A 134 16.92 9.70 -18.08
N GLU A 135 17.49 10.12 -19.20
CA GLU A 135 18.65 11.01 -19.23
C GLU A 135 18.35 12.35 -18.55
N GLN A 136 19.41 13.10 -18.24
CA GLN A 136 19.26 14.42 -17.67
C GLN A 136 18.42 15.30 -18.60
N GLN A 137 17.52 16.11 -18.02
CA GLN A 137 16.59 16.99 -18.76
C GLN A 137 15.43 16.27 -19.47
N ASP A 138 15.33 14.96 -19.36
CA ASP A 138 14.15 14.21 -19.81
C ASP A 138 13.22 13.88 -18.65
N TRP A 139 11.97 13.59 -18.99
CA TRP A 139 10.97 13.02 -18.11
C TRP A 139 10.49 11.68 -18.61
N LEU A 140 10.14 10.82 -17.66
CA LEU A 140 9.34 9.63 -17.91
C LEU A 140 7.87 9.99 -18.02
N VAL A 141 7.28 9.81 -19.19
CA VAL A 141 5.87 10.06 -19.47
C VAL A 141 5.15 8.78 -19.90
N VAL A 142 3.82 8.82 -19.87
CA VAL A 142 2.96 7.79 -20.44
C VAL A 142 2.53 8.23 -21.84
N THR A 143 2.69 7.36 -22.83
CA THR A 143 2.25 7.58 -24.21
C THR A 143 0.81 7.11 -24.43
N GLU A 144 0.23 7.42 -25.58
CA GLU A 144 -1.14 7.01 -25.95
C GLU A 144 -1.33 5.48 -25.95
N ASP A 145 -0.27 4.71 -26.21
CA ASP A 145 -0.27 3.25 -26.11
C ASP A 145 -0.04 2.72 -24.69
N LEU A 146 -0.14 3.60 -23.68
CA LEU A 146 -0.01 3.34 -22.25
C LEU A 146 1.36 2.79 -21.83
N LYS A 147 2.40 3.06 -22.63
CA LYS A 147 3.77 2.66 -22.33
C LYS A 147 4.57 3.80 -21.71
N PRO A 148 5.57 3.48 -20.87
CA PRO A 148 6.52 4.46 -20.39
C PRO A 148 7.47 4.88 -21.51
N LYS A 149 7.72 6.17 -21.66
CA LYS A 149 8.69 6.72 -22.62
C LYS A 149 9.43 7.90 -22.01
N CYS A 150 10.72 8.00 -22.30
CA CYS A 150 11.50 9.19 -21.99
C CYS A 150 11.26 10.26 -23.07
N MET A 151 10.94 11.48 -22.64
CA MET A 151 10.72 12.62 -23.51
C MET A 151 11.37 13.87 -22.91
N PRO A 152 11.83 14.83 -23.73
CA PRO A 152 12.34 16.10 -23.23
C PRO A 152 11.37 16.75 -22.26
N ASN A 153 11.88 17.27 -21.14
CA ASN A 153 11.09 18.01 -20.17
C ASN A 153 10.88 19.46 -20.67
N PRO A 154 9.66 19.87 -21.08
CA PRO A 154 9.43 21.25 -21.49
C PRO A 154 9.37 22.23 -20.31
N CYS A 155 9.20 21.73 -19.09
CA CYS A 155 9.03 22.50 -17.87
C CYS A 155 10.28 22.51 -16.97
N ILE A 156 11.48 22.39 -17.55
CA ILE A 156 12.75 22.40 -16.78
C ILE A 156 12.84 23.65 -15.90
N TYR A 157 12.58 24.83 -16.49
CA TYR A 157 12.65 26.09 -15.76
C TYR A 157 11.70 26.11 -14.56
N ASN A 158 10.44 25.70 -14.76
CA ASN A 158 9.45 25.61 -13.69
C ASN A 158 9.87 24.63 -12.58
N GLN A 159 10.45 23.48 -12.94
CA GLN A 159 10.96 22.53 -11.95
C GLN A 159 12.17 23.05 -11.18
N THR A 160 13.03 23.88 -11.79
CA THR A 160 14.15 24.52 -11.08
C THR A 160 13.66 25.53 -10.05
N VAL A 161 12.64 26.32 -10.38
CA VAL A 161 12.06 27.32 -9.46
C VAL A 161 11.20 26.67 -8.37
N GLN A 162 10.36 25.71 -8.77
CA GLN A 162 9.44 25.01 -7.86
C GLN A 162 9.45 23.51 -8.17
N PRO A 163 10.28 22.71 -7.48
CA PRO A 163 10.42 21.28 -7.75
C PRO A 163 9.13 20.48 -7.53
N SER A 164 8.89 19.52 -8.42
CA SER A 164 7.79 18.56 -8.32
C SER A 164 7.91 17.66 -7.08
N ARG A 165 6.78 17.33 -6.47
CA ARG A 165 6.61 16.39 -5.36
C ARG A 165 5.73 15.21 -5.79
N LYS A 166 5.33 14.36 -4.84
CA LYS A 166 4.51 13.16 -5.10
C LYS A 166 3.07 13.47 -5.50
N ASP A 167 2.50 14.55 -5.00
CA ASP A 167 1.09 14.93 -5.19
C ASP A 167 0.92 16.25 -5.96
N ARG A 168 1.94 17.11 -5.92
CA ARG A 168 2.02 18.38 -6.64
C ARG A 168 3.20 18.33 -7.62
N TYR A 169 2.94 18.28 -8.91
CA TYR A 169 3.99 18.16 -9.93
C TYR A 169 3.66 18.95 -11.19
N TRP A 170 4.71 19.28 -11.94
CA TRP A 170 4.59 19.92 -13.24
C TRP A 170 4.29 18.89 -14.32
N PHE A 171 3.44 19.26 -15.27
CA PHE A 171 3.16 18.51 -16.48
C PHE A 171 2.95 19.47 -17.65
N ASP A 172 3.15 18.95 -18.86
CA ASP A 172 2.89 19.68 -20.10
C ASP A 172 1.44 19.45 -20.56
N HIS A 173 0.79 20.52 -21.00
CA HIS A 173 -0.49 20.45 -21.68
C HIS A 173 -0.51 21.48 -22.82
N GLY A 174 -0.46 21.00 -24.06
CA GLY A 174 -0.48 21.88 -25.23
C GLY A 174 0.77 22.76 -25.38
N GLY A 175 1.92 22.32 -24.88
CA GLY A 175 3.16 23.09 -24.89
C GLY A 175 3.29 24.10 -23.74
N GLU A 176 2.31 24.15 -22.84
CA GLU A 176 2.35 24.98 -21.64
C GLU A 176 2.48 24.13 -20.38
N CYS A 177 3.21 24.68 -19.40
CA CYS A 177 3.53 23.98 -18.16
C CYS A 177 2.56 24.34 -17.05
N PHE A 178 1.87 23.33 -16.52
CA PHE A 178 0.91 23.49 -15.42
C PHE A 178 1.32 22.67 -14.21
N MET A 179 0.96 23.18 -13.03
CA MET A 179 1.17 22.47 -11.78
C MET A 179 -0.12 21.84 -11.30
N THR A 180 -0.09 20.55 -10.94
CA THR A 180 -1.24 19.89 -10.32
C THR A 180 -1.59 20.54 -8.97
N LEU A 181 -2.82 20.34 -8.51
CA LEU A 181 -3.37 20.93 -7.30
C LEU A 181 -3.48 22.46 -7.37
N THR A 182 -3.56 22.98 -8.59
CA THR A 182 -3.86 24.38 -8.90
C THR A 182 -5.01 24.44 -9.91
N ARG A 183 -5.59 25.62 -10.13
CA ARG A 183 -6.59 25.82 -11.18
C ARG A 183 -6.00 25.59 -12.57
N GLY A 184 -4.76 26.03 -12.81
CA GLY A 184 -4.12 25.99 -14.13
C GLY A 184 -5.03 26.48 -15.26
N TYR A 185 -5.23 25.66 -16.29
CA TYR A 185 -6.06 25.97 -17.45
C TYR A 185 -7.57 25.72 -17.24
N CYS A 186 -8.02 25.34 -16.04
CA CYS A 186 -9.42 25.01 -15.81
C CYS A 186 -10.35 26.22 -15.98
N SER A 187 -11.47 25.98 -16.66
CA SER A 187 -12.43 27.01 -17.03
C SER A 187 -13.24 27.47 -15.82
N HIS A 188 -13.60 26.55 -14.93
CA HIS A 188 -14.38 26.85 -13.75
C HIS A 188 -13.50 27.10 -12.52
N SER A 189 -13.97 27.96 -11.61
CA SER A 189 -13.19 28.38 -10.43
C SER A 189 -13.12 27.33 -9.32
N ASP A 190 -14.04 26.37 -9.33
CA ASP A 190 -14.13 25.23 -8.40
C ASP A 190 -13.39 23.99 -8.92
N GLU A 191 -12.83 24.06 -10.13
CA GLU A 191 -12.00 23.01 -10.71
C GLU A 191 -10.54 23.12 -10.28
N THR A 192 -9.88 21.97 -10.21
CA THR A 192 -8.45 21.86 -9.92
C THR A 192 -7.84 20.76 -10.78
N LEU A 193 -6.60 20.97 -11.23
CA LEU A 193 -5.84 19.98 -11.97
C LEU A 193 -5.38 18.84 -11.07
N TYR A 194 -5.85 17.63 -11.32
CA TYR A 194 -5.27 16.41 -10.72
C TYR A 194 -5.60 15.19 -11.57
N THR A 195 -4.94 14.07 -11.26
CA THR A 195 -5.16 12.81 -11.97
C THR A 195 -6.19 11.98 -11.22
N LYS A 196 -7.30 11.60 -11.88
CA LYS A 196 -8.23 10.61 -11.33
C LYS A 196 -7.66 9.19 -11.38
N TRP A 197 -8.35 8.23 -10.76
CA TRP A 197 -7.86 6.83 -10.66
C TRP A 197 -7.72 6.14 -12.03
N ASP A 198 -8.61 6.46 -12.96
CA ASP A 198 -8.70 5.91 -14.31
C ASP A 198 -7.99 6.77 -15.37
N GLU A 199 -7.37 7.86 -14.93
CA GLU A 199 -6.58 8.76 -15.77
C GLU A 199 -5.08 8.59 -15.49
N TYR A 200 -4.26 9.00 -16.46
CA TYR A 200 -2.79 8.96 -16.34
C TYR A 200 -2.13 10.30 -16.62
N THR A 201 -2.92 11.28 -17.04
CA THR A 201 -2.54 12.68 -17.23
C THR A 201 -3.46 13.53 -16.37
N PRO A 202 -2.98 14.62 -15.75
CA PRO A 202 -3.84 15.53 -15.01
C PRO A 202 -4.86 16.21 -15.91
N SER A 203 -6.09 16.34 -15.42
CA SER A 203 -7.15 17.09 -16.08
C SER A 203 -8.00 17.85 -15.07
N CYS A 204 -8.94 18.67 -15.56
CA CYS A 204 -9.77 19.55 -14.73
C CYS A 204 -10.91 18.79 -14.09
N HIS A 205 -11.01 18.90 -12.76
CA HIS A 205 -12.03 18.21 -11.98
C HIS A 205 -12.50 19.04 -10.79
N ILE A 206 -13.75 18.83 -10.39
CA ILE A 206 -14.35 19.43 -9.20
C ILE A 206 -14.12 18.50 -7.99
N GLY A 207 -13.59 19.05 -6.89
CA GLY A 207 -13.27 18.29 -5.67
C GLY A 207 -12.01 17.44 -5.80
N ARG A 208 -11.69 16.58 -4.81
CA ARG A 208 -10.63 15.56 -4.96
C ARG A 208 -11.22 14.16 -4.77
N GLU A 209 -11.49 13.49 -5.87
CA GLU A 209 -11.94 12.10 -5.86
C GLU A 209 -10.78 11.10 -5.83
N CYS A 210 -10.05 11.06 -4.71
CA CYS A 210 -9.11 9.99 -4.41
C CYS A 210 -9.71 9.04 -3.37
N ASN A 211 -10.88 8.47 -3.67
CA ASN A 211 -11.51 7.52 -2.76
C ASN A 211 -11.16 6.08 -3.15
N LEU A 212 -10.06 5.57 -2.59
CA LEU A 212 -9.59 4.19 -2.74
C LEU A 212 -10.68 3.15 -2.41
N ARG A 213 -11.75 3.51 -1.68
CA ARG A 213 -12.87 2.61 -1.34
C ARG A 213 -13.78 2.30 -2.53
N LYS A 214 -13.94 3.21 -3.50
CA LYS A 214 -14.79 3.00 -4.70
C LYS A 214 -14.15 2.09 -5.76
N VAL A 215 -12.87 1.74 -5.58
CA VAL A 215 -12.05 0.96 -6.54
C VAL A 215 -12.41 -0.54 -6.58
N ARG A 216 -13.19 -1.04 -5.61
CA ARG A 216 -13.57 -2.46 -5.53
C ARG A 216 -14.45 -2.98 -6.67
N GLY A 217 -15.14 -2.09 -7.39
CA GLY A 217 -16.12 -2.48 -8.41
C GLY A 217 -15.71 -2.26 -9.86
N THR A 218 -14.70 -1.43 -10.13
CA THR A 218 -14.43 -0.93 -11.49
C THR A 218 -13.18 -1.50 -12.15
N ALA A 219 -12.29 -2.16 -11.39
CA ALA A 219 -11.19 -2.96 -11.97
C ALA A 219 -11.67 -4.22 -12.73
N ASN A 220 -12.97 -4.33 -13.01
CA ASN A 220 -13.56 -5.42 -13.78
C ASN A 220 -14.55 -4.94 -14.88
N SER A 221 -14.91 -3.65 -15.01
CA SER A 221 -16.19 -3.36 -15.69
C SER A 221 -16.34 -2.13 -16.58
N ARG A 222 -15.37 -1.20 -16.71
CA ARG A 222 -15.47 -0.15 -17.73
C ARG A 222 -14.12 0.10 -18.38
N SER A 223 -14.02 -0.31 -19.64
CA SER A 223 -13.01 0.12 -20.60
C SER A 223 -11.57 -0.14 -20.17
N PHE A 224 -11.24 -1.41 -19.93
CA PHE A 224 -9.83 -1.79 -20.02
C PHE A 224 -9.38 -1.52 -21.46
N PRO A 225 -8.20 -0.91 -21.67
CA PRO A 225 -7.60 -0.85 -22.99
C PRO A 225 -7.48 -2.30 -23.49
N SER A 226 -7.61 -2.49 -24.81
CA SER A 226 -7.66 -3.79 -25.50
C SER A 226 -6.76 -4.86 -24.86
N GLN A 227 -7.13 -6.15 -24.97
CA GLN A 227 -6.49 -7.33 -24.35
C GLN A 227 -4.94 -7.40 -24.34
N ASN A 228 -4.23 -6.53 -25.07
CA ASN A 228 -2.79 -6.50 -25.24
C ASN A 228 -2.05 -5.34 -24.51
N SER A 229 -2.73 -4.45 -23.77
CA SER A 229 -2.08 -3.32 -23.09
C SER A 229 -2.51 -3.20 -21.63
N CYS A 230 -1.55 -3.17 -20.71
CA CYS A 230 -1.84 -2.99 -19.28
C CYS A 230 -1.98 -1.54 -18.89
N LEU A 231 -2.65 -1.31 -17.76
CA LEU A 231 -2.66 0.01 -17.18
C LEU A 231 -1.23 0.42 -16.83
N PRO A 232 -0.86 1.70 -17.00
CA PRO A 232 0.43 2.21 -16.57
C PRO A 232 0.78 1.76 -15.13
N GLY A 233 1.96 1.15 -15.01
CA GLY A 233 2.46 0.57 -13.75
C GLY A 233 2.02 -0.86 -13.43
N GLN A 234 1.19 -1.50 -14.27
CA GLN A 234 0.91 -2.94 -14.21
C GLN A 234 1.86 -3.75 -15.09
N LYS A 235 2.16 -4.97 -14.66
CA LYS A 235 2.94 -5.94 -15.44
C LYS A 235 2.05 -6.99 -16.10
N LEU A 236 2.56 -7.54 -17.20
CA LEU A 236 2.05 -8.77 -17.79
C LEU A 236 2.42 -9.98 -16.91
N ASP A 237 1.55 -10.99 -16.88
CA ASP A 237 1.83 -12.32 -16.36
C ASP A 237 2.52 -13.21 -17.40
N SER A 238 2.74 -14.48 -17.06
CA SER A 238 3.36 -15.47 -17.95
C SER A 238 2.56 -15.73 -19.22
N ASP A 239 1.26 -15.47 -19.20
CA ASP A 239 0.34 -15.73 -20.31
C ASP A 239 0.16 -14.48 -21.18
N GLY A 240 0.94 -13.43 -20.94
CA GLY A 240 0.85 -12.17 -21.65
C GLY A 240 -0.40 -11.37 -21.31
N ARG A 241 -1.02 -11.60 -20.15
CA ARG A 241 -2.21 -10.88 -19.67
C ARG A 241 -1.84 -9.93 -18.55
N CYS A 242 -2.61 -8.85 -18.39
CA CYS A 242 -2.39 -7.91 -17.30
C CYS A 242 -2.77 -8.53 -15.96
N ARG A 243 -1.84 -8.49 -15.01
CA ARG A 243 -2.05 -9.11 -13.70
C ARG A 243 -3.21 -8.47 -12.97
N LYS A 244 -4.21 -9.28 -12.63
CA LYS A 244 -5.31 -8.87 -11.77
C LYS A 244 -4.80 -8.69 -10.34
N ILE A 245 -4.77 -7.43 -9.89
CA ILE A 245 -4.30 -7.07 -8.56
C ILE A 245 -5.53 -6.85 -7.67
N ILE A 246 -5.67 -7.70 -6.66
CA ILE A 246 -6.78 -7.66 -5.71
C ILE A 246 -6.26 -7.00 -4.44
N ARG A 247 -6.73 -5.77 -4.19
CA ARG A 247 -6.41 -5.03 -2.96
C ARG A 247 -7.49 -5.24 -1.91
N ILE A 248 -7.06 -5.42 -0.66
CA ILE A 248 -7.97 -5.73 0.42
C ILE A 248 -8.02 -4.54 1.36
N SER A 249 -9.21 -3.94 1.48
CA SER A 249 -9.52 -3.09 2.63
C SER A 249 -9.95 -3.97 3.79
N TRP A 250 -9.44 -3.65 4.98
CA TRP A 250 -9.73 -4.29 6.26
C TRP A 250 -11.22 -4.60 6.49
N TRP A 251 -12.14 -3.78 5.96
CA TRP A 251 -13.59 -3.97 6.12
C TRP A 251 -14.17 -5.14 5.32
N SER A 252 -13.53 -5.60 4.23
CA SER A 252 -14.03 -6.79 3.51
C SER A 252 -13.75 -8.10 4.24
N VAL A 253 -12.80 -8.06 5.16
CA VAL A 253 -12.35 -9.22 5.90
C VAL A 253 -13.30 -9.49 7.08
N LEU A 254 -14.04 -8.46 7.53
CA LEU A 254 -14.98 -8.51 8.65
C LEU A 254 -16.47 -8.60 8.21
N ALA A 255 -16.74 -8.66 6.90
CA ALA A 255 -18.09 -8.63 6.33
C ALA A 255 -18.57 -10.00 5.81
N LYS A 256 -17.91 -11.09 6.22
CA LYS A 256 -18.35 -12.47 5.97
C LYS A 256 -18.57 -13.20 7.27
#